data_AF-A0A9P1GIZ8-F1
#
_entry.id   AF-A0A9P1GIZ8-F1
#
_cell.length_a   1.000
_cell.length_b   1.000
_cell.length_c   1.000
_cell.angle_alpha   90.00
_cell.angle_beta   90.00
_cell.angle_gamma   90.00
#
_symmetry.space_group_name_H-M   'P 1'
#
loop_
_entity.id
_entity.type
_entity.pdbx_description
1 polymer ?
#
loop_
_entity_poly.entity_id
_entity_poly.type
_entity_poly.pdbx_seq_one_letter_code
_entity_poly.pdbx_strand_id
1 'polypeptide(L)'
;MRALLRCTGVLTLATVAMAANNADDDLGDVTDESPVPGIYNPQMDGKVIMCTKGRYYSLGLCYDYCADGWEDLGNQCVEKGCGKGWTEVGLICKKDGLNANTKTRKTYKRSVAPPEECKLGDSFGPGSVADNGNRDFTVLMGSDVQLPWGSCVDEGKNSEKSQKCAKEDNHNMVRAMHSIETLTWPSGNKEPVGKPIGVFLAGDLTSFGKPWQLNMYRKIWETNDKEDRDKNIKMGVWPGLGNHDVFNNLRFGGNHCADYGLEEPTWAPYETQSCAQRMFAYIRAAVTGCGCHKVHPNFGGHVDHYEKKSAAYAVKYGRVRFAMLHNYPTFRRVELTGVASTMGFLKKQVELAEKNDEYLVLVMHDATDHFGYQHWFNQVARHDYYSEVLTGSRTIAVFAGHLHPQGGFKRMVSDSRHRTEEEDSKINVKNAWGDEIPIMLNWAAEYMRFETVQFNIAECYWRYASTQAPTNKDQSVQWYHPEEEQHLRIFPLRNCTVDPNYTCGPPEMKTEKPEECQSLVGEISGSVTNRAYPWLLLPLLGFLAVPPL
;
A
#
# COMPACT_ATOMS: atom_id res chain seq x y z
N MET A 1 51.40 -59.94 -20.88
CA MET A 1 51.84 -58.70 -20.18
C MET A 1 51.16 -57.51 -20.84
N ARG A 2 50.66 -56.58 -20.00
CA ARG A 2 49.90 -55.34 -20.30
C ARG A 2 48.39 -55.51 -20.45
N ALA A 3 47.74 -55.07 -19.37
CA ALA A 3 46.32 -54.96 -19.14
C ALA A 3 45.72 -53.77 -19.89
N LEU A 4 44.45 -53.89 -20.29
CA LEU A 4 43.59 -52.77 -20.63
C LEU A 4 42.20 -53.06 -20.05
N LEU A 5 41.87 -52.32 -18.97
CA LEU A 5 40.53 -52.22 -18.41
C LEU A 5 39.59 -51.63 -19.46
N ARG A 6 38.44 -52.28 -19.68
CA ARG A 6 37.24 -51.65 -20.26
C ARG A 6 36.23 -51.47 -19.13
N CYS A 7 36.04 -50.23 -18.70
CA CYS A 7 34.86 -49.82 -17.93
C CYS A 7 33.71 -49.57 -18.91
N THR A 8 32.68 -50.40 -18.85
CA THR A 8 31.37 -50.11 -19.45
C THR A 8 30.54 -49.32 -18.44
N GLY A 9 30.51 -48.00 -18.59
CA GLY A 9 29.53 -47.15 -17.91
C GLY A 9 28.24 -47.13 -18.73
N VAL A 10 27.17 -47.68 -18.15
CA VAL A 10 25.80 -47.54 -18.64
C VAL A 10 25.39 -46.09 -18.40
N LEU A 11 25.19 -45.34 -19.49
CA LEU A 11 24.65 -43.99 -19.45
C LEU A 11 23.13 -44.09 -19.29
N THR A 12 22.64 -44.07 -18.05
CA THR A 12 21.22 -43.90 -17.78
C THR A 12 20.87 -42.45 -18.11
N LEU A 13 20.23 -42.23 -19.28
CA LEU A 13 19.51 -40.97 -19.52
C LEU A 13 18.39 -40.89 -18.48
N ALA A 14 18.63 -40.13 -17.41
CA ALA A 14 17.56 -39.65 -16.56
C ALA A 14 16.77 -38.63 -17.39
N THR A 15 15.68 -39.09 -17.99
CA THR A 15 14.59 -38.22 -18.44
C THR A 15 14.09 -37.50 -17.21
N VAL A 16 14.58 -36.28 -16.97
CA VAL A 16 13.93 -35.33 -16.07
C VAL A 16 12.61 -34.99 -16.77
N ALA A 17 11.56 -35.71 -16.43
CA ALA A 17 10.22 -35.28 -16.72
C ALA A 17 10.05 -33.94 -16.03
N MET A 18 10.14 -32.85 -16.79
CA MET A 18 9.57 -31.57 -16.38
C MET A 18 8.07 -31.81 -16.28
N ALA A 19 7.62 -32.21 -15.09
CA ALA A 19 6.23 -32.08 -14.72
C ALA A 19 5.87 -30.62 -14.98
N ALA A 20 4.83 -30.41 -15.78
CA ALA A 20 4.20 -29.12 -15.87
C ALA A 20 3.69 -28.79 -14.46
N ASN A 21 4.50 -28.02 -13.72
CA ASN A 21 4.13 -27.46 -12.44
C ASN A 21 2.90 -26.59 -12.69
N ASN A 22 1.74 -27.02 -12.19
CA ASN A 22 0.63 -26.11 -11.98
C ASN A 22 1.12 -25.06 -10.98
N ALA A 23 1.57 -23.91 -11.49
CA ALA A 23 2.11 -22.79 -10.73
C ALA A 23 1.08 -22.08 -9.83
N ASP A 24 -0.08 -22.70 -9.61
CA ASP A 24 -1.18 -22.18 -8.79
C ASP A 24 -1.14 -22.71 -7.34
N ASP A 25 -0.20 -23.60 -7.02
CA ASP A 25 -0.14 -24.27 -5.74
C ASP A 25 0.53 -23.39 -4.65
N ASP A 26 -0.28 -22.55 -4.04
CA ASP A 26 -0.01 -21.93 -2.74
C ASP A 26 -0.14 -23.01 -1.64
N LEU A 27 0.98 -23.68 -1.31
CA LEU A 27 1.06 -24.95 -0.55
C LEU A 27 1.57 -24.84 0.88
N GLY A 28 1.62 -23.64 1.45
CA GLY A 28 1.97 -23.51 2.86
C GLY A 28 0.85 -24.09 3.74
N ASP A 29 1.20 -24.79 4.82
CA ASP A 29 0.31 -24.91 5.97
C ASP A 29 -0.16 -23.48 6.34
N VAL A 30 -1.47 -23.25 6.35
CA VAL A 30 -2.06 -21.94 6.64
C VAL A 30 -1.73 -21.43 8.05
N THR A 31 -1.26 -22.33 8.91
CA THR A 31 -0.75 -22.06 10.25
C THR A 31 0.75 -21.75 10.29
N ASP A 32 1.48 -21.93 9.18
CA ASP A 32 2.93 -21.67 9.11
C ASP A 32 3.22 -20.16 9.08
N GLU A 33 3.59 -19.64 10.25
CA GLU A 33 4.01 -18.25 10.46
C GLU A 33 5.46 -17.98 10.02
N SER A 34 6.17 -19.01 9.51
CA SER A 34 7.57 -18.87 9.13
C SER A 34 7.71 -18.09 7.83
N PRO A 35 8.67 -17.14 7.75
CA PRO A 35 9.02 -16.53 6.48
C PRO A 35 9.37 -17.59 5.46
N VAL A 36 8.97 -17.37 4.22
CA VAL A 36 9.32 -18.24 3.11
C VAL A 36 10.85 -18.32 2.98
N PRO A 37 11.46 -19.52 3.05
CA PRO A 37 12.90 -19.69 2.89
C PRO A 37 13.36 -19.27 1.50
N GLY A 38 14.57 -18.72 1.39
CA GLY A 38 15.19 -18.44 0.09
C GLY A 38 16.68 -18.10 0.21
N ILE A 39 17.37 -18.18 -0.94
CA ILE A 39 18.84 -18.18 -1.03
C ILE A 39 19.45 -16.79 -0.76
N TYR A 40 18.66 -15.72 -0.91
CA TYR A 40 19.12 -14.35 -0.72
C TYR A 40 17.98 -13.45 -0.24
N ASN A 41 18.21 -12.69 0.84
CA ASN A 41 17.19 -11.84 1.42
C ASN A 41 17.73 -10.55 2.08
N PRO A 42 18.12 -9.55 1.27
CA PRO A 42 18.57 -8.26 1.79
C PRO A 42 17.51 -7.52 2.63
N GLN A 43 16.22 -7.88 2.51
CA GLN A 43 15.18 -7.30 3.37
C GLN A 43 15.21 -7.86 4.80
N MET A 44 15.61 -9.13 4.97
CA MET A 44 15.78 -9.72 6.29
C MET A 44 17.12 -9.33 6.92
N ASP A 45 18.18 -9.21 6.12
CA ASP A 45 19.46 -8.59 6.52
C ASP A 45 19.27 -7.09 6.86
N GLY A 46 18.12 -6.54 6.48
CA GLY A 46 17.58 -5.30 6.99
C GLY A 46 18.18 -4.07 6.33
N LYS A 47 18.84 -4.16 5.17
CA LYS A 47 19.40 -2.98 4.49
C LYS A 47 18.77 -2.82 3.12
N VAL A 48 17.98 -1.76 2.96
CA VAL A 48 17.39 -1.40 1.66
C VAL A 48 17.78 0.02 1.31
N ILE A 49 18.00 0.30 0.03
CA ILE A 49 18.31 1.65 -0.44
C ILE A 49 16.98 2.33 -0.78
N MET A 50 16.66 3.45 -0.14
CA MET A 50 15.43 4.20 -0.40
C MET A 50 15.64 5.70 -0.39
N CYS A 51 14.64 6.40 -0.91
CA CYS A 51 14.54 7.84 -0.83
C CYS A 51 13.62 8.27 0.31
N THR A 52 14.14 9.16 1.14
CA THR A 52 13.43 9.74 2.28
C THR A 52 12.85 11.11 1.92
N LYS A 53 12.10 11.73 2.84
CA LYS A 53 11.62 13.12 2.72
C LYS A 53 10.73 13.36 1.50
N GLY A 54 9.92 12.37 1.13
CA GLY A 54 9.02 12.47 -0.03
C GLY A 54 9.76 12.63 -1.37
N ARG A 55 10.98 12.09 -1.48
CA ARG A 55 11.71 11.99 -2.75
C ARG A 55 11.49 10.62 -3.38
N TYR A 56 11.70 10.54 -4.69
CA TYR A 56 11.68 9.25 -5.39
C TYR A 56 13.05 8.88 -5.95
N TYR A 57 13.23 7.57 -6.10
CA TYR A 57 14.44 6.98 -6.62
C TYR A 57 14.40 6.92 -8.14
N SER A 58 15.47 7.35 -8.79
CA SER A 58 15.69 7.19 -10.23
C SER A 58 17.18 7.23 -10.52
N LEU A 59 17.69 6.35 -11.38
CA LEU A 59 19.09 6.36 -11.84
C LEU A 59 20.12 6.43 -10.68
N GLY A 60 19.88 5.74 -9.58
CA GLY A 60 20.81 5.73 -8.44
C GLY A 60 20.72 6.92 -7.48
N LEU A 61 19.78 7.86 -7.70
CA LEU A 61 19.67 9.11 -6.95
C LEU A 61 18.23 9.36 -6.50
N CYS A 62 18.09 10.22 -5.48
CA CYS A 62 16.81 10.65 -4.94
C CYS A 62 16.48 12.07 -5.40
N TYR A 63 15.32 12.24 -6.02
CA TYR A 63 14.89 13.52 -6.56
C TYR A 63 13.62 14.03 -5.90
N ASP A 64 13.56 15.35 -5.74
CA ASP A 64 12.28 16.02 -5.51
C ASP A 64 11.36 15.77 -6.72
N TYR A 65 10.06 15.63 -6.46
CA TYR A 65 9.07 15.49 -7.51
C TYR A 65 9.00 16.73 -8.40
N CYS A 66 8.88 16.52 -9.71
CA CYS A 66 8.47 17.59 -10.61
C CYS A 66 6.99 17.94 -10.37
N ALA A 67 6.72 19.24 -10.30
CA ALA A 67 5.38 19.81 -10.28
C ALA A 67 4.52 19.32 -11.44
N ASP A 68 3.21 19.39 -11.27
CA ASP A 68 2.24 19.05 -12.31
C ASP A 68 2.48 19.82 -13.61
N GLY A 69 2.34 19.10 -14.73
CA GLY A 69 2.65 19.65 -16.07
C GLY A 69 4.13 19.59 -16.44
N TRP A 70 4.99 19.01 -15.59
CA TRP A 70 6.41 18.80 -15.87
C TRP A 70 6.78 17.31 -15.83
N GLU A 71 7.77 16.92 -16.61
CA GLU A 71 8.34 15.57 -16.62
C GLU A 71 9.76 15.55 -16.08
N ASP A 72 10.17 14.36 -15.64
CA ASP A 72 11.49 14.08 -15.13
C ASP A 72 12.52 14.02 -16.26
N LEU A 73 13.60 14.79 -16.14
CA LEU A 73 14.84 14.55 -16.83
C LEU A 73 16.04 14.68 -15.87
N GLY A 74 16.25 13.68 -15.03
CA GLY A 74 17.39 13.59 -14.13
C GLY A 74 17.35 14.68 -13.05
N ASN A 75 18.26 15.64 -13.05
CA ASN A 75 18.24 16.76 -12.10
C ASN A 75 17.41 17.96 -12.58
N GLN A 76 16.65 17.80 -13.66
CA GLN A 76 15.79 18.84 -14.23
C GLN A 76 14.35 18.35 -14.36
N CYS A 77 13.43 19.31 -14.28
CA CYS A 77 12.05 19.13 -14.68
C CYS A 77 11.83 19.89 -15.99
N VAL A 78 11.21 19.24 -16.97
CA VAL A 78 10.97 19.79 -18.31
C VAL A 78 9.46 19.93 -18.54
N GLU A 79 9.02 21.06 -19.10
CA GLU A 79 7.60 21.34 -19.36
C GLU A 79 7.01 20.29 -20.30
N LYS A 80 5.97 19.53 -19.90
CA LYS A 80 5.39 18.44 -20.70
C LYS A 80 4.85 18.92 -22.05
N GLY A 81 5.28 18.24 -23.11
CA GLY A 81 4.89 18.55 -24.48
C GLY A 81 5.33 19.95 -24.92
N CYS A 82 4.86 20.36 -26.11
CA CYS A 82 5.30 21.58 -26.77
C CYS A 82 4.20 22.65 -26.94
N GLY A 83 2.98 22.32 -26.53
CA GLY A 83 1.77 23.08 -26.80
C GLY A 83 1.24 22.88 -28.21
N LYS A 84 0.04 23.43 -28.48
CA LYS A 84 -0.67 23.25 -29.75
C LYS A 84 0.15 23.76 -30.95
N GLY A 85 0.26 22.95 -32.00
CA GLY A 85 0.97 23.29 -33.24
C GLY A 85 2.48 23.15 -33.18
N TRP A 86 3.01 22.48 -32.15
CA TRP A 86 4.42 22.14 -32.04
C TRP A 86 4.56 20.63 -31.78
N THR A 87 5.52 20.02 -32.47
CA THR A 87 5.89 18.61 -32.33
C THR A 87 7.12 18.51 -31.45
N GLU A 88 7.09 17.59 -30.49
CA GLU A 88 8.21 17.34 -29.59
C GLU A 88 9.30 16.51 -30.29
N VAL A 89 10.55 16.96 -30.15
CA VAL A 89 11.75 16.25 -30.63
C VAL A 89 12.79 16.30 -29.51
N GLY A 90 12.62 15.45 -28.50
CA GLY A 90 13.43 15.50 -27.28
C GLY A 90 13.19 16.80 -26.49
N LEU A 91 14.26 17.52 -26.15
CA LEU A 91 14.19 18.78 -25.37
C LEU A 91 13.75 20.01 -26.17
N ILE A 92 13.55 19.86 -27.48
CA ILE A 92 13.15 20.94 -28.38
C ILE A 92 11.77 20.66 -28.97
N CYS A 93 11.05 21.76 -29.16
CA CYS A 93 9.78 21.79 -29.85
C CYS A 93 10.00 22.32 -31.25
N LYS A 94 9.49 21.62 -32.27
CA LYS A 94 9.54 22.02 -33.67
C LYS A 94 8.15 22.38 -34.16
N LYS A 95 8.00 23.50 -34.85
CA LYS A 95 6.74 23.87 -35.52
C LYS A 95 6.74 23.32 -36.95
N ASP A 96 5.61 22.79 -37.41
CA ASP A 96 5.51 22.19 -38.75
C ASP A 96 5.88 23.18 -39.87
N GLY A 97 6.77 22.74 -40.77
CA GLY A 97 7.32 23.53 -41.88
C GLY A 97 8.79 23.22 -42.19
N LEU A 98 9.24 23.53 -43.41
CA LEU A 98 10.65 23.40 -43.86
C LEU A 98 11.62 24.36 -43.15
N ASN A 99 11.09 25.35 -42.42
CA ASN A 99 11.89 26.34 -41.70
C ASN A 99 12.08 25.94 -40.23
N ALA A 100 13.32 26.05 -39.76
CA ALA A 100 13.85 25.60 -38.45
C ALA A 100 13.31 26.35 -37.22
N ASN A 101 12.01 26.65 -37.17
CA ASN A 101 11.37 27.23 -36.00
C ASN A 101 11.36 26.19 -34.87
N THR A 102 12.38 26.30 -34.02
CA THR A 102 12.56 25.49 -32.83
C THR A 102 12.51 26.38 -31.60
N LYS A 103 11.97 25.85 -30.51
CA LYS A 103 12.11 26.44 -29.17
C LYS A 103 12.52 25.34 -28.21
N THR A 104 13.33 25.66 -27.21
CA THR A 104 13.58 24.73 -26.11
C THR A 104 12.34 24.66 -25.22
N ARG A 105 12.06 23.48 -24.66
CA ARG A 105 11.07 23.34 -23.60
C ARG A 105 11.58 24.08 -22.37
N LYS A 106 10.66 24.66 -21.59
CA LYS A 106 11.05 25.29 -20.32
C LYS A 106 11.60 24.22 -19.40
N THR A 107 12.60 24.59 -18.59
CA THR A 107 13.21 23.70 -17.61
C THR A 107 13.40 24.41 -16.28
N TYR A 108 13.30 23.68 -15.17
CA TYR A 108 13.84 24.13 -13.89
C TYR A 108 14.65 23.02 -13.22
N LYS A 109 15.61 23.41 -12.37
CA LYS A 109 16.40 22.47 -11.59
C LYS A 109 15.59 22.01 -10.37
N ARG A 110 15.69 20.73 -10.05
CA ARG A 110 15.13 20.16 -8.82
C ARG A 110 16.25 19.68 -7.90
N SER A 111 15.93 19.50 -6.63
CA SER A 111 16.90 18.97 -5.67
C SER A 111 17.20 17.50 -5.95
N VAL A 112 18.46 17.13 -5.73
CA VAL A 112 18.97 15.77 -5.81
C VAL A 112 19.71 15.44 -4.52
N ALA A 113 19.56 14.21 -4.05
CA ALA A 113 20.26 13.66 -2.91
C ALA A 113 20.72 12.23 -3.21
N PRO A 114 21.80 11.75 -2.59
CA PRO A 114 22.06 10.32 -2.59
C PRO A 114 20.91 9.58 -1.89
N PRO A 115 20.63 8.32 -2.27
CA PRO A 115 19.70 7.51 -1.52
C PRO A 115 20.29 7.13 -0.16
N GLU A 116 19.42 6.79 0.76
CA GLU A 116 19.79 6.40 2.11
C GLU A 116 19.73 4.88 2.24
N GLU A 117 20.74 4.31 2.90
CA GLU A 117 20.65 2.93 3.38
C GLU A 117 19.72 2.91 4.59
N CYS A 118 18.55 2.34 4.39
CA CYS A 118 17.54 2.17 5.40
C CYS A 118 17.75 0.84 6.11
N LYS A 119 18.07 0.92 7.41
CA LYS A 119 17.95 -0.25 8.26
C LYS A 119 16.46 -0.52 8.52
N LEU A 120 15.87 -1.51 7.84
CA LEU A 120 14.50 -1.93 8.13
C LEU A 120 14.45 -2.36 9.60
N GLY A 121 13.64 -1.64 10.38
CA GLY A 121 13.53 -1.86 11.81
C GLY A 121 13.14 -3.28 12.14
N ASP A 122 13.55 -3.76 13.31
CA ASP A 122 13.07 -5.03 13.83
C ASP A 122 11.61 -4.91 14.29
N SER A 123 10.95 -6.05 14.44
CA SER A 123 9.61 -6.07 15.03
C SER A 123 9.64 -5.40 16.40
N PHE A 124 8.64 -4.59 16.69
CA PHE A 124 8.45 -3.99 18.01
C PHE A 124 7.05 -4.30 18.50
N GLY A 125 6.97 -4.64 19.79
CA GLY A 125 5.71 -4.89 20.47
C GLY A 125 4.98 -3.58 20.79
N PRO A 126 3.74 -3.68 21.33
CA PRO A 126 2.89 -2.54 21.61
C PRO A 126 3.63 -1.47 22.42
N GLY A 127 3.76 -0.28 21.83
CA GLY A 127 4.24 0.92 22.51
C GLY A 127 3.38 1.22 23.74
N SER A 128 4.03 1.66 24.82
CA SER A 128 3.38 1.86 26.13
C SER A 128 2.51 3.13 26.22
N VAL A 129 2.52 3.98 25.20
CA VAL A 129 1.81 5.27 25.22
C VAL A 129 0.64 5.18 24.26
N ALA A 130 -0.45 4.57 24.72
CA ALA A 130 -1.73 4.79 24.07
C ALA A 130 -2.02 6.29 24.07
N ASP A 131 -2.68 6.79 23.04
CA ASP A 131 -3.41 8.03 23.20
C ASP A 131 -4.48 7.75 24.25
N ASN A 132 -4.23 8.16 25.50
CA ASN A 132 -4.99 7.78 26.69
C ASN A 132 -6.45 8.28 26.67
N GLY A 133 -6.89 8.93 25.60
CA GLY A 133 -8.24 9.42 25.45
C GLY A 133 -9.20 8.30 25.05
N ASN A 134 -10.16 8.03 25.92
CA ASN A 134 -11.39 7.31 25.61
C ASN A 134 -12.28 8.14 24.66
N ARG A 135 -11.72 8.80 23.64
CA ARG A 135 -12.32 9.91 22.89
C ARG A 135 -12.99 9.48 21.58
N ASP A 136 -13.94 10.29 21.14
CA ASP A 136 -14.52 10.17 19.81
C ASP A 136 -13.49 10.53 18.73
N PHE A 137 -13.53 9.80 17.62
CA PHE A 137 -12.67 10.09 16.48
C PHE A 137 -13.28 9.60 15.16
N THR A 138 -12.88 10.22 14.06
CA THR A 138 -13.26 9.85 12.70
C THR A 138 -12.05 9.35 11.93
N VAL A 139 -12.22 8.29 11.16
CA VAL A 139 -11.25 7.79 10.17
C VAL A 139 -11.93 7.65 8.82
N LEU A 140 -11.15 7.77 7.75
CA LEU A 140 -11.63 7.49 6.41
C LEU A 140 -11.03 6.16 5.94
N MET A 141 -11.82 5.35 5.24
CA MET A 141 -11.39 4.07 4.69
C MET A 141 -11.55 4.12 3.17
N GLY A 142 -10.45 3.90 2.45
CA GLY A 142 -10.44 3.76 0.99
C GLY A 142 -9.71 2.49 0.59
N SER A 143 -9.73 2.16 -0.70
CA SER A 143 -8.97 1.05 -1.27
C SER A 143 -8.76 1.29 -2.76
N ASP A 144 -7.98 0.42 -3.41
CA ASP A 144 -7.95 0.28 -4.87
C ASP A 144 -7.74 1.64 -5.58
N VAL A 145 -6.76 2.38 -5.04
CA VAL A 145 -6.21 3.60 -5.66
C VAL A 145 -5.62 3.27 -7.04
N GLN A 146 -5.00 2.09 -7.11
CA GLN A 146 -4.65 1.28 -8.27
C GLN A 146 -3.98 2.04 -9.42
N LEU A 147 -3.09 2.99 -9.10
CA LEU A 147 -2.44 3.81 -10.13
C LEU A 147 -1.60 2.91 -11.07
N PRO A 148 -1.76 3.04 -12.40
CA PRO A 148 -2.36 4.14 -13.17
C PRO A 148 -3.78 3.86 -13.70
N TRP A 149 -4.51 2.91 -13.14
CA TRP A 149 -5.83 2.52 -13.62
C TRP A 149 -6.88 3.47 -13.05
N GLY A 150 -7.80 3.91 -13.89
CA GLY A 150 -8.85 4.85 -13.53
C GLY A 150 -10.02 4.73 -14.48
N SER A 151 -11.08 5.49 -14.23
CA SER A 151 -12.43 5.36 -14.76
C SER A 151 -12.60 5.32 -16.29
N CYS A 152 -11.57 5.65 -17.07
CA CYS A 152 -11.63 5.72 -18.54
C CYS A 152 -10.90 4.56 -19.26
N VAL A 153 -11.02 3.34 -18.74
CA VAL A 153 -10.26 2.14 -19.15
C VAL A 153 -10.47 1.68 -20.60
N ASP A 154 -11.48 2.18 -21.31
CA ASP A 154 -11.84 1.75 -22.67
C ASP A 154 -10.70 1.79 -23.70
N GLU A 155 -9.64 2.58 -23.44
CA GLU A 155 -8.46 2.73 -24.33
C GLU A 155 -7.21 1.96 -23.87
N GLY A 156 -7.37 0.99 -22.96
CA GLY A 156 -6.30 0.14 -22.45
C GLY A 156 -5.66 0.68 -21.16
N LYS A 157 -5.44 -0.24 -20.22
CA LYS A 157 -5.10 0.01 -18.81
C LYS A 157 -3.80 0.78 -18.53
N ASN A 158 -2.97 1.07 -19.53
CA ASN A 158 -1.70 1.79 -19.35
C ASN A 158 -1.54 3.02 -20.26
N SER A 159 -2.60 3.42 -20.98
CA SER A 159 -2.56 4.60 -21.84
C SER A 159 -2.31 5.88 -21.04
N GLU A 160 -1.79 6.92 -21.70
CA GLU A 160 -1.67 8.26 -21.10
C GLU A 160 -3.04 8.78 -20.63
N LYS A 161 -4.10 8.45 -21.37
CA LYS A 161 -5.49 8.76 -21.00
C LYS A 161 -5.88 8.07 -19.68
N SER A 162 -5.64 6.76 -19.56
CA SER A 162 -5.89 6.01 -18.31
C SER A 162 -5.15 6.64 -17.13
N GLN A 163 -3.86 6.96 -17.31
CA GLN A 163 -3.06 7.63 -16.28
C GLN A 163 -3.65 8.97 -15.86
N LYS A 164 -4.16 9.76 -16.82
CA LYS A 164 -4.78 11.05 -16.54
C LYS A 164 -6.07 10.88 -15.72
N CYS A 165 -6.93 9.93 -16.10
CA CYS A 165 -8.17 9.67 -15.36
C CYS A 165 -7.88 9.16 -13.96
N ALA A 166 -6.95 8.21 -13.82
CA ALA A 166 -6.56 7.69 -12.51
C ALA A 166 -6.09 8.79 -11.55
N LYS A 167 -5.32 9.78 -12.06
CA LYS A 167 -4.95 10.97 -11.26
C LYS A 167 -6.16 11.80 -10.88
N GLU A 168 -7.03 12.09 -11.84
CA GLU A 168 -8.22 12.90 -11.59
C GLU A 168 -9.15 12.24 -10.59
N ASP A 169 -9.43 10.94 -10.75
CA ASP A 169 -10.24 10.14 -9.83
C ASP A 169 -9.67 10.20 -8.40
N ASN A 170 -8.37 10.00 -8.25
CA ASN A 170 -7.69 10.08 -6.96
C ASN A 170 -7.65 11.51 -6.39
N HIS A 171 -7.45 12.54 -7.21
CA HIS A 171 -7.56 13.93 -6.76
C HIS A 171 -8.98 14.25 -6.30
N ASN A 172 -10.01 13.76 -6.99
CA ASN A 172 -11.41 13.92 -6.59
C ASN A 172 -11.67 13.31 -5.22
N MET A 173 -11.14 12.11 -4.97
CA MET A 173 -11.18 11.49 -3.65
C MET A 173 -10.48 12.33 -2.60
N VAL A 174 -9.25 12.79 -2.84
CA VAL A 174 -8.50 13.64 -1.89
C VAL A 174 -9.28 14.92 -1.55
N ARG A 175 -9.83 15.62 -2.56
CA ARG A 175 -10.69 16.80 -2.36
C ARG A 175 -11.89 16.51 -1.48
N ALA A 176 -12.57 15.38 -1.73
CA ALA A 176 -13.72 14.96 -0.94
C ALA A 176 -13.36 14.63 0.50
N MET A 177 -12.27 13.89 0.72
CA MET A 177 -11.76 13.55 2.05
C MET A 177 -11.43 14.81 2.85
N HIS A 178 -10.84 15.83 2.21
CA HIS A 178 -10.57 17.15 2.82
C HIS A 178 -11.80 17.99 3.15
N SER A 179 -12.94 17.63 2.56
CA SER A 179 -14.20 18.37 2.68
C SER A 179 -15.24 17.62 3.52
N ILE A 180 -14.91 16.45 4.07
CA ILE A 180 -15.89 15.58 4.75
C ILE A 180 -16.52 16.25 5.98
N GLU A 181 -15.79 17.13 6.67
CA GLU A 181 -16.29 17.91 7.82
C GLU A 181 -17.44 18.87 7.45
N THR A 182 -17.67 19.12 6.16
CA THR A 182 -18.83 19.90 5.70
C THR A 182 -20.12 19.09 5.71
N LEU A 183 -20.04 17.76 5.87
CA LEU A 183 -21.19 16.88 5.95
C LEU A 183 -21.76 16.80 7.36
N THR A 184 -23.04 16.48 7.41
CA THR A 184 -23.79 16.12 8.61
C THR A 184 -24.26 14.69 8.47
N TRP A 185 -24.14 13.88 9.53
CA TRP A 185 -24.59 12.49 9.50
C TRP A 185 -26.08 12.38 9.11
N PRO A 186 -26.44 11.49 8.16
CA PRO A 186 -27.80 11.44 7.62
C PRO A 186 -28.79 10.75 8.59
N SER A 187 -28.31 9.81 9.41
CA SER A 187 -29.05 9.19 10.51
C SER A 187 -28.52 9.63 11.88
N GLY A 188 -29.39 9.62 12.89
CA GLY A 188 -29.07 10.05 14.26
C GLY A 188 -29.37 11.53 14.49
N ASN A 189 -28.63 12.16 15.41
CA ASN A 189 -28.86 13.55 15.84
C ASN A 189 -28.48 14.62 14.78
N LYS A 190 -28.20 14.22 13.53
CA LYS A 190 -27.68 15.12 12.49
C LYS A 190 -26.47 15.91 12.98
N GLU A 191 -25.53 15.19 13.58
CA GLU A 191 -24.28 15.77 14.04
C GLU A 191 -23.33 16.03 12.86
N PRO A 192 -22.53 17.10 12.91
CA PRO A 192 -21.42 17.28 11.97
C PRO A 192 -20.49 16.06 12.00
N VAL A 193 -19.91 15.72 10.85
CA VAL A 193 -18.85 14.71 10.80
C VAL A 193 -17.64 15.23 11.55
N GLY A 194 -17.14 14.45 12.52
CA GLY A 194 -15.93 14.82 13.26
C GLY A 194 -14.71 14.87 12.34
N LYS A 195 -13.75 15.76 12.64
CA LYS A 195 -12.49 15.88 11.90
C LYS A 195 -11.76 14.54 11.80
N PRO A 196 -11.48 14.04 10.58
CA PRO A 196 -10.73 12.79 10.43
C PRO A 196 -9.30 12.89 10.97
N ILE A 197 -8.85 11.83 11.64
CA ILE A 197 -7.46 11.69 12.08
C ILE A 197 -6.55 11.21 10.95
N GLY A 198 -7.11 10.58 9.91
CA GLY A 198 -6.38 10.08 8.75
C GLY A 198 -7.20 9.13 7.88
N VAL A 199 -6.50 8.49 6.94
CA VAL A 199 -7.06 7.59 5.93
C VAL A 199 -6.36 6.23 6.02
N PHE A 200 -7.13 5.15 6.13
CA PHE A 200 -6.63 3.80 5.89
C PHE A 200 -6.89 3.44 4.42
N LEU A 201 -5.87 2.90 3.75
CA LEU A 201 -6.01 2.38 2.39
C LEU A 201 -5.89 0.86 2.45
N ALA A 202 -6.97 0.15 2.15
CA ALA A 202 -7.06 -1.30 2.23
C ALA A 202 -6.43 -2.01 1.02
N GLY A 203 -5.23 -1.59 0.61
CA GLY A 203 -4.49 -2.24 -0.47
C GLY A 203 -4.74 -1.68 -1.87
N ASP A 204 -4.10 -2.32 -2.84
CA ASP A 204 -4.04 -1.94 -4.25
C ASP A 204 -3.67 -0.47 -4.45
N LEU A 205 -2.51 -0.10 -3.91
CA LEU A 205 -1.94 1.24 -4.05
C LEU A 205 -1.54 1.51 -5.50
N THR A 206 -1.12 0.45 -6.19
CA THR A 206 -0.60 0.45 -7.55
C THR A 206 -1.17 -0.70 -8.34
N SER A 207 -1.08 -0.67 -9.67
CA SER A 207 -1.52 -1.80 -10.51
C SER A 207 -0.53 -2.99 -10.54
N PHE A 208 0.77 -2.72 -10.37
CA PHE A 208 1.84 -3.72 -10.46
C PHE A 208 3.09 -3.35 -9.64
N GLY A 209 2.98 -2.52 -8.60
CA GLY A 209 4.12 -2.17 -7.76
C GLY A 209 5.35 -1.67 -8.53
N LYS A 210 5.18 -1.02 -9.70
CA LYS A 210 6.30 -0.51 -10.50
C LYS A 210 6.84 0.80 -9.92
N PRO A 211 8.14 1.14 -10.12
CA PRO A 211 8.73 2.37 -9.60
C PRO A 211 7.90 3.63 -9.90
N TRP A 212 7.58 3.85 -11.17
CA TRP A 212 6.81 5.02 -11.60
C TRP A 212 5.35 5.03 -11.09
N GLN A 213 4.75 3.86 -10.84
CA GLN A 213 3.40 3.74 -10.30
C GLN A 213 3.38 4.09 -8.81
N LEU A 214 4.35 3.55 -8.04
CA LEU A 214 4.52 3.95 -6.65
C LEU A 214 4.83 5.45 -6.57
N ASN A 215 5.65 6.00 -7.47
CA ASN A 215 5.92 7.44 -7.48
C ASN A 215 4.65 8.27 -7.71
N MET A 216 3.74 7.78 -8.55
CA MET A 216 2.44 8.41 -8.76
C MET A 216 1.56 8.33 -7.51
N TYR A 217 1.52 7.17 -6.86
CA TYR A 217 0.85 6.98 -5.57
C TYR A 217 1.38 7.96 -4.52
N ARG A 218 2.70 8.00 -4.33
CA ARG A 218 3.35 8.83 -3.32
C ARG A 218 3.10 10.32 -3.53
N LYS A 219 3.08 10.80 -4.79
CA LYS A 219 2.74 12.20 -5.09
C LYS A 219 1.34 12.61 -4.61
N ILE A 220 0.38 11.69 -4.63
CA ILE A 220 -1.02 11.99 -4.28
C ILE A 220 -1.28 11.67 -2.80
N TRP A 221 -0.74 10.55 -2.31
CA TRP A 221 -1.10 9.98 -1.02
C TRP A 221 -0.01 10.13 0.07
N GLU A 222 1.16 10.69 -0.25
CA GLU A 222 2.13 11.14 0.74
C GLU A 222 2.17 12.68 0.80
N THR A 223 2.03 13.27 2.00
CA THR A 223 2.01 14.73 2.17
C THR A 223 3.30 15.36 1.63
N ASN A 224 3.12 16.33 0.75
CA ASN A 224 4.15 17.22 0.26
C ASN A 224 3.66 18.67 0.41
N ASP A 225 4.27 19.45 1.31
CA ASP A 225 3.83 20.82 1.62
C ASP A 225 3.83 21.77 0.40
N LYS A 226 4.57 21.44 -0.66
CA LYS A 226 4.63 22.23 -1.90
C LYS A 226 3.48 21.94 -2.86
N GLU A 227 2.78 20.82 -2.68
CA GLU A 227 1.68 20.41 -3.57
C GLU A 227 0.36 20.99 -3.11
N ASP A 228 -0.53 21.24 -4.08
CA ASP A 228 -1.89 21.69 -3.85
C ASP A 228 -2.63 20.73 -2.90
N ARG A 229 -3.36 21.29 -1.93
CA ARG A 229 -4.21 20.53 -1.00
C ARG A 229 -5.17 19.61 -1.74
N ASP A 230 -5.72 20.05 -2.86
CA ASP A 230 -6.70 19.32 -3.65
C ASP A 230 -6.09 18.18 -4.50
N LYS A 231 -4.76 18.09 -4.56
CA LYS A 231 -4.04 17.08 -5.35
C LYS A 231 -3.15 16.17 -4.53
N ASN A 232 -3.02 16.48 -3.24
CA ASN A 232 -2.11 15.80 -2.34
C ASN A 232 -2.75 15.71 -0.96
N ILE A 233 -2.90 14.50 -0.44
CA ILE A 233 -3.50 14.27 0.86
C ILE A 233 -2.66 15.00 1.94
N LYS A 234 -3.33 15.79 2.78
CA LYS A 234 -2.74 16.51 3.92
C LYS A 234 -3.09 15.88 5.26
N MET A 235 -3.45 14.60 5.23
CA MET A 235 -3.85 13.80 6.40
C MET A 235 -2.88 12.65 6.61
N GLY A 236 -2.90 12.03 7.79
CA GLY A 236 -2.19 10.77 8.01
C GLY A 236 -2.71 9.67 7.10
N VAL A 237 -1.83 8.82 6.57
CA VAL A 237 -2.20 7.68 5.72
C VAL A 237 -1.61 6.38 6.26
N TRP A 238 -2.45 5.35 6.34
CA TRP A 238 -2.08 3.98 6.71
C TRP A 238 -2.26 3.06 5.49
N PRO A 239 -1.21 2.82 4.70
CA PRO A 239 -1.28 1.99 3.52
C PRO A 239 -1.21 0.47 3.81
N GLY A 240 -2.21 -0.26 3.34
CA GLY A 240 -2.17 -1.70 3.11
C GLY A 240 -1.62 -2.05 1.73
N LEU A 241 -1.33 -3.33 1.50
CA LEU A 241 -0.97 -3.87 0.17
C LEU A 241 -2.10 -4.78 -0.30
N GLY A 242 -2.44 -4.72 -1.58
CA GLY A 242 -3.43 -5.61 -2.19
C GLY A 242 -2.82 -6.56 -3.22
N ASN A 243 -3.66 -7.32 -3.93
CA ASN A 243 -3.17 -8.30 -4.88
C ASN A 243 -2.42 -7.64 -6.05
N HIS A 244 -2.72 -6.40 -6.43
CA HIS A 244 -1.97 -5.67 -7.45
C HIS A 244 -0.60 -5.18 -7.00
N ASP A 245 -0.41 -4.96 -5.71
CA ASP A 245 0.88 -4.58 -5.14
C ASP A 245 1.81 -5.78 -4.96
N VAL A 246 1.25 -6.98 -4.75
CA VAL A 246 2.05 -8.18 -4.44
C VAL A 246 1.78 -9.37 -5.38
N PHE A 247 0.57 -9.92 -5.39
CA PHE A 247 0.27 -11.21 -6.03
C PHE A 247 0.35 -11.17 -7.56
N ASN A 248 -0.22 -10.14 -8.19
CA ASN A 248 -0.26 -10.00 -9.64
C ASN A 248 1.13 -9.80 -10.26
N ASN A 249 2.09 -9.32 -9.47
CA ASN A 249 3.49 -9.20 -9.86
C ASN A 249 4.17 -10.58 -9.99
N LEU A 250 3.57 -11.62 -9.41
CA LEU A 250 4.05 -13.00 -9.48
C LEU A 250 3.39 -13.77 -10.62
N ARG A 251 2.07 -13.62 -10.79
CA ARG A 251 1.24 -14.50 -11.64
C ARG A 251 1.27 -14.15 -13.14
N PHE A 252 1.17 -12.89 -13.51
CA PHE A 252 0.88 -12.48 -14.90
C PHE A 252 2.14 -12.37 -15.79
N GLY A 253 3.14 -13.21 -15.56
CA GLY A 253 4.35 -13.28 -16.38
C GLY A 253 5.38 -12.24 -15.94
N GLY A 254 6.37 -12.71 -15.21
CA GLY A 254 7.42 -11.95 -14.52
C GLY A 254 8.25 -10.93 -15.30
N ASN A 255 8.09 -10.80 -16.62
CA ASN A 255 8.84 -9.81 -17.39
C ASN A 255 8.46 -8.36 -17.06
N HIS A 256 7.26 -8.12 -16.52
CA HIS A 256 6.83 -6.75 -16.22
C HIS A 256 7.60 -6.07 -15.10
N CYS A 257 8.31 -6.83 -14.27
CA CYS A 257 9.10 -6.35 -13.14
C CYS A 257 10.61 -6.61 -13.30
N ALA A 258 11.00 -7.57 -14.15
CA ALA A 258 12.41 -7.88 -14.41
C ALA A 258 13.17 -6.70 -15.04
N ASP A 259 12.56 -5.99 -15.99
CA ASP A 259 13.19 -4.87 -16.70
C ASP A 259 13.58 -3.70 -15.76
N TYR A 260 12.88 -3.56 -14.63
CA TYR A 260 13.11 -2.50 -13.65
C TYR A 260 14.26 -2.80 -12.67
N GLY A 261 14.76 -4.03 -12.64
CA GLY A 261 15.94 -4.37 -11.83
C GLY A 261 17.16 -3.51 -12.19
N LEU A 262 17.25 -3.03 -13.44
CA LEU A 262 18.31 -2.12 -13.89
C LEU A 262 18.11 -0.68 -13.42
N GLU A 263 16.86 -0.24 -13.21
CA GLU A 263 16.58 1.11 -12.71
C GLU A 263 16.84 1.21 -11.21
N GLU A 264 16.59 0.13 -10.46
CA GLU A 264 16.79 0.04 -9.01
C GLU A 264 17.61 -1.22 -8.66
N PRO A 265 18.97 -1.13 -8.67
CA PRO A 265 19.85 -2.28 -8.48
C PRO A 265 19.59 -3.08 -7.19
N THR A 266 19.04 -2.44 -6.16
CA THR A 266 18.59 -3.07 -4.91
C THR A 266 17.63 -4.24 -5.15
N TRP A 267 16.78 -4.15 -6.17
CA TRP A 267 15.73 -5.13 -6.44
C TRP A 267 16.06 -6.09 -7.58
N ALA A 268 17.14 -5.83 -8.33
CA ALA A 268 17.58 -6.68 -9.43
C ALA A 268 17.71 -8.17 -9.05
N PRO A 269 18.24 -8.54 -7.86
CA PRO A 269 18.39 -9.94 -7.47
C PRO A 269 17.06 -10.70 -7.28
N TYR A 270 15.93 -10.00 -7.20
CA TYR A 270 14.60 -10.61 -7.08
C TYR A 270 13.92 -10.84 -8.44
N GLU A 271 14.56 -10.45 -9.54
CA GLU A 271 14.09 -10.66 -10.92
C GLU A 271 12.62 -10.26 -11.10
N THR A 272 11.77 -11.24 -11.39
CA THR A 272 10.35 -11.06 -11.66
C THR A 272 9.54 -10.64 -10.44
N GLN A 273 10.08 -10.84 -9.23
CA GLN A 273 9.44 -10.53 -7.95
C GLN A 273 9.82 -9.15 -7.43
N SER A 274 10.70 -8.43 -8.14
CA SER A 274 11.28 -7.15 -7.70
C SER A 274 10.23 -6.13 -7.26
N CYS A 275 9.12 -6.00 -7.99
CA CYS A 275 8.03 -5.08 -7.65
C CYS A 275 7.36 -5.44 -6.32
N ALA A 276 6.95 -6.71 -6.13
CA ALA A 276 6.29 -7.15 -4.91
C ALA A 276 7.22 -7.01 -3.69
N GLN A 277 8.48 -7.41 -3.87
CA GLN A 277 9.51 -7.27 -2.83
C GLN A 277 9.71 -5.80 -2.46
N ARG A 278 9.80 -4.91 -3.44
CA ARG A 278 9.90 -3.46 -3.22
C ARG A 278 8.69 -2.90 -2.46
N MET A 279 7.47 -3.37 -2.75
CA MET A 279 6.26 -2.92 -2.04
C MET A 279 6.28 -3.33 -0.56
N PHE A 280 6.71 -4.56 -0.24
CA PHE A 280 6.92 -4.96 1.16
C PHE A 280 7.99 -4.10 1.84
N ALA A 281 9.14 -3.91 1.20
CA ALA A 281 10.19 -3.06 1.75
C ALA A 281 9.73 -1.62 1.97
N TYR A 282 8.89 -1.09 1.08
CA TYR A 282 8.29 0.24 1.20
C TYR A 282 7.43 0.35 2.46
N ILE A 283 6.51 -0.59 2.69
CA ILE A 283 5.69 -0.60 3.93
C ILE A 283 6.58 -0.69 5.16
N ARG A 284 7.55 -1.61 5.17
CA ARG A 284 8.46 -1.80 6.30
C ARG A 284 9.20 -0.50 6.61
N ALA A 285 9.75 0.16 5.60
CA ALA A 285 10.47 1.42 5.78
C ALA A 285 9.54 2.62 6.07
N ALA A 286 8.29 2.59 5.61
CA ALA A 286 7.29 3.59 5.94
C ALA A 286 6.92 3.54 7.43
N VAL A 287 6.79 2.33 7.99
CA VAL A 287 6.54 2.11 9.43
C VAL A 287 7.76 2.45 10.28
N THR A 288 8.94 1.92 9.93
CA THR A 288 10.13 2.00 10.80
C THR A 288 10.99 3.24 10.55
N GLY A 289 10.78 3.94 9.44
CA GLY A 289 11.68 4.98 8.96
C GLY A 289 13.03 4.45 8.44
N CYS A 290 13.89 5.39 8.04
CA CYS A 290 15.29 5.18 7.67
C CYS A 290 16.18 6.02 8.59
N GLY A 291 16.63 5.42 9.69
CA GLY A 291 17.27 6.19 10.76
C GLY A 291 16.28 7.19 11.35
N CYS A 292 16.60 8.47 11.29
CA CYS A 292 15.69 9.52 11.78
C CYS A 292 14.83 10.17 10.67
N HIS A 293 14.96 9.71 9.43
CA HIS A 293 14.16 10.23 8.33
C HIS A 293 12.96 9.33 8.03
N LYS A 294 11.79 9.95 7.83
CA LYS A 294 10.60 9.25 7.35
C LYS A 294 10.70 8.96 5.85
N VAL A 295 10.35 7.75 5.45
CA VAL A 295 10.13 7.39 4.03
C VAL A 295 8.79 7.93 3.55
N HIS A 296 7.76 7.74 4.37
CA HIS A 296 6.40 8.24 4.15
C HIS A 296 6.15 9.40 5.13
N PRO A 297 6.23 10.66 4.69
CA PRO A 297 6.25 11.84 5.59
C PRO A 297 5.05 11.95 6.54
N ASN A 298 3.88 11.60 6.04
CA ASN A 298 2.59 11.54 6.72
C ASN A 298 2.12 10.11 6.99
N PHE A 299 3.04 9.15 7.17
CA PHE A 299 2.64 7.83 7.65
C PHE A 299 1.83 8.03 8.93
N GLY A 300 0.62 7.48 8.95
CA GLY A 300 -0.39 7.91 9.90
C GLY A 300 0.05 7.67 11.34
N GLY A 301 -0.02 8.72 12.15
CA GLY A 301 0.10 8.67 13.61
C GLY A 301 1.19 7.76 14.18
N HIS A 302 0.89 7.16 15.33
CA HIS A 302 1.77 6.24 16.04
C HIS A 302 1.40 4.80 15.69
N VAL A 303 2.36 4.07 15.12
CA VAL A 303 2.31 2.61 15.04
C VAL A 303 2.79 2.08 16.37
N ASP A 304 1.91 1.38 17.08
CA ASP A 304 2.26 0.84 18.38
C ASP A 304 2.80 -0.59 18.26
N HIS A 305 2.44 -1.35 17.24
CA HIS A 305 2.91 -2.72 17.04
C HIS A 305 3.26 -2.96 15.57
N TYR A 306 4.40 -3.60 15.31
CA TYR A 306 4.87 -3.94 13.97
C TYR A 306 5.56 -5.30 13.93
N GLU A 307 5.28 -6.09 12.89
CA GLU A 307 5.95 -7.35 12.61
C GLU A 307 6.70 -7.32 11.28
N LYS A 308 8.04 -7.31 11.35
CA LYS A 308 8.93 -7.21 10.19
C LYS A 308 8.65 -8.26 9.12
N LYS A 309 8.47 -9.52 9.52
CA LYS A 309 8.35 -10.66 8.61
C LYS A 309 7.15 -10.54 7.67
N SER A 310 6.00 -10.14 8.19
CA SER A 310 4.76 -10.01 7.44
C SER A 310 4.49 -8.57 6.97
N ALA A 311 5.29 -7.62 7.45
CA ALA A 311 5.11 -6.16 7.33
C ALA A 311 3.85 -5.62 7.99
N ALA A 312 3.04 -6.49 8.62
CA ALA A 312 1.83 -6.10 9.32
C ALA A 312 2.14 -5.14 10.47
N TYR A 313 1.21 -4.24 10.70
CA TYR A 313 1.32 -3.26 11.77
C TYR A 313 -0.06 -2.96 12.35
N ALA A 314 -0.06 -2.43 13.57
CA ALA A 314 -1.25 -1.96 14.23
C ALA A 314 -1.08 -0.53 14.71
N VAL A 315 -2.20 0.19 14.72
CA VAL A 315 -2.29 1.52 15.33
C VAL A 315 -3.43 1.52 16.34
N LYS A 316 -3.24 2.26 17.42
CA LYS A 316 -4.19 2.32 18.53
C LYS A 316 -4.66 3.76 18.76
N TYR A 317 -5.97 3.93 18.87
CA TYR A 317 -6.63 5.18 19.22
C TYR A 317 -7.62 4.92 20.37
N GLY A 318 -7.27 5.38 21.57
CA GLY A 318 -8.06 5.08 22.76
C GLY A 318 -8.20 3.57 22.96
N ARG A 319 -9.44 3.07 22.96
CA ARG A 319 -9.76 1.63 23.06
C ARG A 319 -9.90 0.92 21.72
N VAL A 320 -9.70 1.58 20.59
CA VAL A 320 -9.84 0.96 19.26
C VAL A 320 -8.47 0.70 18.66
N ARG A 321 -8.21 -0.56 18.32
CA ARG A 321 -7.01 -1.03 17.65
C ARG A 321 -7.33 -1.39 16.21
N PHE A 322 -6.59 -0.82 15.27
CA PHE A 322 -6.64 -1.17 13.86
C PHE A 322 -5.45 -2.06 13.54
N ALA A 323 -5.69 -3.26 13.02
CA ALA A 323 -4.64 -4.17 12.54
C ALA A 323 -4.63 -4.19 11.00
N MET A 324 -3.52 -3.75 10.41
CA MET A 324 -3.30 -3.79 8.96
C MET A 324 -2.69 -5.13 8.57
N LEU A 325 -3.45 -5.93 7.80
CA LEU A 325 -3.10 -7.31 7.44
C LEU A 325 -2.72 -7.47 5.96
N HIS A 326 -2.65 -6.36 5.22
CA HIS A 326 -2.31 -6.32 3.79
C HIS A 326 -3.30 -7.12 2.94
N ASN A 327 -2.83 -8.00 2.05
CA ASN A 327 -3.66 -8.60 1.00
C ASN A 327 -4.80 -9.43 1.61
N TYR A 328 -4.47 -10.55 2.22
CA TYR A 328 -5.36 -11.30 3.10
C TYR A 328 -4.52 -12.05 4.15
N PRO A 329 -5.07 -12.37 5.33
CA PRO A 329 -4.30 -12.89 6.45
C PRO A 329 -3.42 -14.10 6.16
N THR A 330 -3.94 -15.07 5.43
CA THR A 330 -3.23 -16.32 5.05
C THR A 330 -2.36 -16.17 3.80
N PHE A 331 -2.23 -14.96 3.24
CA PHE A 331 -1.43 -14.73 2.03
C PHE A 331 0.02 -15.08 2.28
N ARG A 332 0.52 -16.04 1.50
CA ARG A 332 1.91 -16.48 1.50
C ARG A 332 2.25 -16.97 0.11
N ARG A 333 3.48 -16.74 -0.35
CA ARG A 333 3.93 -17.16 -1.68
C ARG A 333 5.39 -17.56 -1.63
N VAL A 334 5.71 -18.76 -2.15
CA VAL A 334 7.08 -19.30 -2.15
C VAL A 334 8.07 -18.42 -2.91
N GLU A 335 7.56 -17.62 -3.82
CA GLU A 335 8.31 -16.61 -4.56
C GLU A 335 8.73 -15.45 -3.64
N LEU A 336 7.93 -15.08 -2.64
CA LEU A 336 8.20 -13.95 -1.76
C LEU A 336 9.08 -14.34 -0.57
N THR A 337 10.34 -14.64 -0.86
CA THR A 337 11.36 -14.97 0.16
C THR A 337 11.38 -13.93 1.29
N GLY A 338 11.30 -14.38 2.55
CA GLY A 338 11.28 -13.52 3.74
C GLY A 338 9.97 -12.85 4.09
N VAL A 339 8.92 -13.08 3.31
CA VAL A 339 7.58 -12.63 3.64
C VAL A 339 6.86 -13.77 4.33
N ALA A 340 6.27 -13.48 5.49
CA ALA A 340 5.39 -14.39 6.20
C ALA A 340 3.92 -13.98 6.00
N SER A 341 3.00 -14.92 6.23
CA SER A 341 1.59 -14.61 6.42
C SER A 341 1.40 -13.67 7.63
N THR A 342 0.31 -12.90 7.65
CA THR A 342 -0.05 -12.02 8.77
C THR A 342 -0.88 -12.74 9.84
N MET A 343 -1.13 -14.05 9.73
CA MET A 343 -1.92 -14.82 10.72
C MET A 343 -1.32 -14.80 12.13
N GLY A 344 0.00 -14.99 12.26
CA GLY A 344 0.67 -14.92 13.56
C GLY A 344 0.59 -13.53 14.20
N PHE A 345 0.65 -12.49 13.37
CA PHE A 345 0.41 -11.11 13.83
C PHE A 345 -1.04 -10.91 14.28
N LEU A 346 -2.01 -11.39 13.49
CA LEU A 346 -3.44 -11.30 13.80
C LEU A 346 -3.76 -11.95 15.14
N LYS A 347 -3.28 -13.17 15.37
CA LYS A 347 -3.47 -13.88 16.65
C LYS A 347 -2.94 -13.07 17.83
N LYS A 348 -1.77 -12.46 17.69
CA LYS A 348 -1.21 -11.56 18.73
C LYS A 348 -2.07 -10.31 18.92
N GLN A 349 -2.69 -9.75 17.87
CA GLN A 349 -3.57 -8.59 18.01
C GLN A 349 -4.89 -8.95 18.70
N VAL A 350 -5.44 -10.13 18.40
CA VAL A 350 -6.59 -10.70 19.10
C VAL A 350 -6.26 -10.80 20.59
N GLU A 351 -5.23 -11.59 20.94
CA GLU A 351 -4.80 -11.79 22.34
C GLU A 351 -4.54 -10.48 23.08
N LEU A 352 -3.92 -9.50 22.39
CA LEU A 352 -3.64 -8.18 22.95
C LEU A 352 -4.93 -7.39 23.20
N ALA A 353 -5.89 -7.43 22.26
CA ALA A 353 -7.17 -6.74 22.40
C ALA A 353 -7.99 -7.34 23.54
N GLU A 354 -8.02 -8.67 23.69
CA GLU A 354 -8.65 -9.33 24.85
C GLU A 354 -7.98 -8.90 26.16
N LYS A 355 -6.65 -9.00 26.23
CA LYS A 355 -5.88 -8.68 27.43
C LYS A 355 -6.07 -7.23 27.87
N ASN A 356 -6.16 -6.30 26.93
CA ASN A 356 -6.20 -4.86 27.20
C ASN A 356 -7.61 -4.27 27.20
N ASP A 357 -8.64 -5.09 27.04
CA ASP A 357 -10.02 -4.64 26.95
C ASP A 357 -10.27 -3.65 25.78
N GLU A 358 -9.60 -3.90 24.65
CA GLU A 358 -9.67 -3.09 23.42
C GLU A 358 -10.69 -3.67 22.42
N TYR A 359 -11.22 -2.83 21.55
CA TYR A 359 -11.92 -3.23 20.33
C TYR A 359 -10.91 -3.43 19.20
N LEU A 360 -11.07 -4.49 18.43
CA LEU A 360 -10.21 -4.78 17.28
C LEU A 360 -10.96 -4.51 15.97
N VAL A 361 -10.32 -3.77 15.07
CA VAL A 361 -10.76 -3.53 13.71
C VAL A 361 -9.69 -4.07 12.78
N LEU A 362 -10.08 -4.91 11.82
CA LEU A 362 -9.16 -5.46 10.83
C LEU A 362 -9.23 -4.63 9.56
N VAL A 363 -8.07 -4.36 8.95
CA VAL A 363 -7.97 -3.73 7.63
C VAL A 363 -7.14 -4.66 6.74
N MET A 364 -7.75 -5.16 5.67
CA MET A 364 -7.12 -6.07 4.72
C MET A 364 -7.66 -5.80 3.32
N HIS A 365 -7.06 -6.30 2.26
CA HIS A 365 -7.51 -5.98 0.91
C HIS A 365 -8.64 -6.91 0.45
N ASP A 366 -8.48 -8.20 0.67
CA ASP A 366 -9.38 -9.24 0.20
C ASP A 366 -10.04 -9.94 1.39
N ALA A 367 -11.35 -9.76 1.48
CA ALA A 367 -12.24 -10.46 2.41
C ALA A 367 -13.28 -11.28 1.64
N THR A 368 -13.00 -11.68 0.40
CA THR A 368 -13.95 -12.34 -0.50
C THR A 368 -13.32 -13.52 -1.22
N ASP A 369 -12.50 -13.28 -2.25
CA ASP A 369 -12.13 -14.26 -3.27
C ASP A 369 -11.25 -15.36 -2.69
N HIS A 370 -10.39 -15.02 -1.73
CA HIS A 370 -9.49 -15.97 -1.06
C HIS A 370 -10.10 -16.66 0.17
N PHE A 371 -11.33 -16.28 0.52
CA PHE A 371 -12.15 -16.90 1.56
C PHE A 371 -13.38 -17.61 0.96
N GLY A 372 -13.44 -17.71 -0.37
CA GLY A 372 -14.42 -18.44 -1.15
C GLY A 372 -14.49 -19.93 -0.81
N TYR A 373 -15.64 -20.58 -1.09
CA TYR A 373 -15.78 -22.03 -0.97
C TYR A 373 -15.15 -22.77 -2.17
N GLN A 374 -14.60 -22.05 -3.15
CA GLN A 374 -14.04 -22.68 -4.33
C GLN A 374 -12.80 -23.49 -3.93
N HIS A 375 -12.89 -24.82 -4.10
CA HIS A 375 -11.83 -25.79 -3.80
C HIS A 375 -10.51 -25.58 -4.57
N TRP A 376 -10.46 -24.58 -5.46
CA TRP A 376 -9.39 -24.39 -6.43
C TRP A 376 -8.07 -23.89 -5.79
N PHE A 377 -8.05 -23.50 -4.51
CA PHE A 377 -6.83 -22.99 -3.83
C PHE A 377 -6.71 -23.33 -2.33
N ASN A 378 -7.26 -24.45 -1.83
CA ASN A 378 -7.35 -24.73 -0.38
C ASN A 378 -8.04 -23.60 0.43
N GLN A 379 -8.97 -22.86 -0.19
CA GLN A 379 -9.60 -21.66 0.38
C GLN A 379 -10.41 -21.97 1.66
N VAL A 380 -11.01 -23.16 1.74
CA VAL A 380 -11.77 -23.61 2.91
C VAL A 380 -10.90 -23.65 4.17
N ALA A 381 -9.71 -24.27 4.10
CA ALA A 381 -8.81 -24.34 5.26
C ALA A 381 -8.32 -22.96 5.72
N ARG A 382 -8.14 -22.02 4.79
CA ARG A 382 -7.76 -20.63 5.10
C ARG A 382 -8.87 -19.89 5.82
N HIS A 383 -10.10 -20.05 5.34
CA HIS A 383 -11.27 -19.48 5.97
C HIS A 383 -11.50 -20.05 7.36
N ASP A 384 -11.41 -21.37 7.53
CA ASP A 384 -11.63 -22.02 8.81
C ASP A 384 -10.62 -21.54 9.86
N TYR A 385 -9.33 -21.48 9.50
CA TYR A 385 -8.31 -20.99 10.43
C TYR A 385 -8.46 -19.49 10.77
N TYR A 386 -8.78 -18.66 9.78
CA TYR A 386 -9.08 -17.24 10.02
C TYR A 386 -10.29 -17.06 10.95
N SER A 387 -11.38 -17.78 10.66
CA SER A 387 -12.62 -17.74 11.44
C SER A 387 -12.43 -18.30 12.84
N GLU A 388 -11.60 -19.33 13.03
CA GLU A 388 -11.20 -19.85 14.34
C GLU A 388 -10.51 -18.76 15.19
N VAL A 389 -9.54 -18.05 14.62
CA VAL A 389 -8.80 -16.98 15.33
C VAL A 389 -9.72 -15.82 15.73
N LEU A 390 -10.75 -15.53 14.94
CA LEU A 390 -11.66 -14.42 15.21
C LEU A 390 -12.90 -14.79 16.04
N THR A 391 -13.26 -16.08 16.10
CA THR A 391 -14.46 -16.50 16.83
C THR A 391 -14.30 -16.23 18.32
N GLY A 392 -15.23 -15.46 18.89
CA GLY A 392 -15.18 -15.06 20.29
C GLY A 392 -14.15 -13.97 20.61
N SER A 393 -13.48 -13.41 19.61
CA SER A 393 -12.53 -12.31 19.79
C SER A 393 -13.25 -10.97 19.96
N ARG A 394 -12.51 -9.93 20.33
CA ARG A 394 -13.05 -8.55 20.43
C ARG A 394 -13.07 -7.79 19.11
N THR A 395 -13.01 -8.50 17.98
CA THR A 395 -13.13 -7.88 16.66
C THR A 395 -14.55 -7.37 16.44
N ILE A 396 -14.67 -6.10 16.04
CA ILE A 396 -15.96 -5.42 15.81
C ILE A 396 -16.21 -5.05 14.36
N ALA A 397 -15.20 -5.14 13.50
CA ALA A 397 -15.31 -4.78 12.09
C ALA A 397 -14.13 -5.31 11.27
N VAL A 398 -14.38 -5.56 9.99
CA VAL A 398 -13.37 -5.75 8.95
C VAL A 398 -13.62 -4.74 7.84
N PHE A 399 -12.59 -3.99 7.45
CA PHE A 399 -12.61 -3.14 6.26
C PHE A 399 -11.77 -3.79 5.17
N ALA A 400 -12.35 -3.95 3.99
CA ALA A 400 -11.68 -4.55 2.83
C ALA A 400 -11.92 -3.82 1.52
N GLY A 401 -11.27 -4.20 0.44
CA GLY A 401 -11.37 -3.61 -0.90
C GLY A 401 -11.66 -4.67 -1.96
N HIS A 402 -10.83 -4.71 -3.02
CA HIS A 402 -10.70 -5.79 -4.00
C HIS A 402 -11.84 -5.90 -5.03
N LEU A 403 -13.10 -5.76 -4.61
CA LEU A 403 -14.27 -5.93 -5.49
C LEU A 403 -14.72 -4.65 -6.20
N HIS A 404 -13.84 -3.64 -6.30
CA HIS A 404 -13.98 -2.41 -7.10
C HIS A 404 -15.38 -1.73 -7.06
N PRO A 405 -16.40 -2.12 -7.88
CA PRO A 405 -17.75 -1.54 -7.80
C PRO A 405 -18.51 -1.85 -6.51
N GLN A 406 -18.14 -2.92 -5.80
CA GLN A 406 -18.87 -3.36 -4.62
C GLN A 406 -18.29 -2.71 -3.37
N GLY A 407 -18.99 -1.72 -2.82
CA GLY A 407 -18.68 -1.17 -1.51
C GLY A 407 -19.89 -1.18 -0.56
N GLY A 408 -19.67 -0.70 0.65
CA GLY A 408 -20.65 -0.74 1.73
C GLY A 408 -20.59 -2.03 2.55
N PHE A 409 -21.56 -2.16 3.45
CA PHE A 409 -21.71 -3.29 4.35
C PHE A 409 -22.11 -4.55 3.59
N LYS A 410 -21.30 -5.59 3.80
CA LYS A 410 -21.61 -6.95 3.44
C LYS A 410 -21.85 -7.72 4.74
N ARG A 411 -22.93 -8.49 4.76
CA ARG A 411 -23.18 -9.43 5.85
C ARG A 411 -22.15 -10.57 5.89
N MET A 412 -21.39 -10.79 4.81
CA MET A 412 -20.66 -12.05 4.61
C MET A 412 -19.34 -11.90 3.86
N VAL A 413 -18.38 -12.77 4.21
CA VAL A 413 -17.09 -13.03 3.54
C VAL A 413 -17.32 -13.92 2.30
N SER A 414 -18.10 -13.53 1.27
CA SER A 414 -18.10 -14.34 0.02
C SER A 414 -18.67 -13.66 -1.23
N ASP A 415 -18.16 -14.10 -2.38
CA ASP A 415 -18.81 -13.99 -3.69
C ASP A 415 -20.12 -14.80 -3.68
N SER A 416 -21.24 -14.09 -3.55
CA SER A 416 -22.60 -14.64 -3.42
C SER A 416 -23.08 -15.49 -4.61
N ARG A 417 -22.27 -15.62 -5.67
CA ARG A 417 -22.72 -16.26 -6.90
C ARG A 417 -22.91 -17.79 -6.80
N HIS A 418 -22.42 -18.46 -5.75
CA HIS A 418 -22.35 -19.93 -5.73
C HIS A 418 -22.61 -20.63 -4.37
N ARG A 419 -23.09 -19.94 -3.33
CA ARG A 419 -23.31 -20.58 -2.01
C ARG A 419 -24.78 -20.82 -1.68
N THR A 420 -25.02 -21.84 -0.87
CA THR A 420 -26.31 -22.15 -0.24
C THR A 420 -26.45 -21.44 1.11
N GLU A 421 -27.68 -21.15 1.55
CA GLU A 421 -27.94 -20.51 2.85
C GLU A 421 -27.33 -21.28 4.05
N GLU A 422 -27.18 -22.60 3.96
CA GLU A 422 -26.54 -23.40 5.01
C GLU A 422 -25.04 -23.12 5.08
N GLU A 423 -24.36 -23.02 3.93
CA GLU A 423 -22.94 -22.67 3.86
C GLU A 423 -22.70 -21.24 4.32
N ASP A 424 -23.65 -20.36 4.05
CA ASP A 424 -23.62 -18.97 4.49
C ASP A 424 -23.64 -18.87 6.02
N SER A 425 -24.47 -19.66 6.71
CA SER A 425 -24.51 -19.67 8.18
C SER A 425 -23.21 -20.09 8.87
N LYS A 426 -22.31 -20.80 8.16
CA LYS A 426 -21.01 -21.27 8.68
C LYS A 426 -19.90 -20.22 8.56
N ILE A 427 -20.12 -19.14 7.80
CA ILE A 427 -19.14 -18.07 7.54
C ILE A 427 -19.28 -16.91 8.53
N ASN A 428 -20.42 -16.80 9.20
CA ASN A 428 -20.67 -15.69 10.12
C ASN A 428 -19.85 -15.85 11.40
N VAL A 429 -18.67 -15.23 11.39
CA VAL A 429 -17.81 -15.15 12.56
C VAL A 429 -18.47 -14.23 13.58
N LYS A 430 -18.65 -14.76 14.80
CA LYS A 430 -19.22 -14.01 15.92
C LYS A 430 -18.11 -13.54 16.85
N ASN A 431 -18.23 -12.32 17.33
CA ASN A 431 -17.30 -11.75 18.30
C ASN A 431 -17.61 -12.21 19.74
N ALA A 432 -16.86 -11.69 20.71
CA ALA A 432 -16.96 -11.98 22.14
C ALA A 432 -18.35 -11.72 22.73
N TRP A 433 -19.19 -10.93 22.04
CA TRP A 433 -20.55 -10.58 22.48
C TRP A 433 -21.64 -11.32 21.70
N GLY A 434 -21.26 -12.24 20.82
CA GLY A 434 -22.18 -13.01 19.99
C GLY A 434 -22.75 -12.24 18.79
N ASP A 435 -22.30 -10.99 18.57
CA ASP A 435 -22.66 -10.19 17.41
C ASP A 435 -21.84 -10.68 16.20
N GLU A 436 -22.43 -10.68 15.00
CA GLU A 436 -21.71 -10.96 13.76
C GLU A 436 -20.70 -9.85 13.47
N ILE A 437 -19.49 -10.22 13.06
CA ILE A 437 -18.45 -9.24 12.68
C ILE A 437 -18.78 -8.67 11.30
N PRO A 438 -19.14 -7.38 11.18
CA PRO A 438 -19.48 -6.78 9.89
C PRO A 438 -18.24 -6.60 9.02
N ILE A 439 -18.44 -6.74 7.70
CA ILE A 439 -17.42 -6.43 6.69
C ILE A 439 -17.91 -5.24 5.89
N MET A 440 -17.06 -4.22 5.75
CA MET A 440 -17.32 -3.08 4.90
C MET A 440 -16.31 -3.10 3.75
N LEU A 441 -16.82 -3.23 2.52
CA LEU A 441 -16.00 -3.15 1.33
C LEU A 441 -15.85 -1.68 0.92
N ASN A 442 -14.63 -1.29 0.61
CA ASN A 442 -14.26 0.01 0.11
C ASN A 442 -14.28 -0.03 -1.43
N TRP A 443 -14.67 1.08 -2.03
CA TRP A 443 -14.63 1.22 -3.49
C TRP A 443 -13.23 1.48 -3.99
N ALA A 444 -13.02 1.13 -5.26
CA ALA A 444 -11.92 1.63 -6.04
C ALA A 444 -12.06 3.12 -6.38
N ALA A 445 -10.91 3.76 -6.58
CA ALA A 445 -10.86 5.20 -6.84
C ALA A 445 -11.65 5.62 -8.08
N GLU A 446 -11.75 4.74 -9.08
CA GLU A 446 -12.54 4.94 -10.30
C GLU A 446 -14.05 5.13 -10.04
N TYR A 447 -14.57 4.64 -8.90
CA TYR A 447 -15.95 4.89 -8.47
C TYR A 447 -16.09 6.15 -7.62
N MET A 448 -14.97 6.79 -7.26
CA MET A 448 -14.91 8.03 -6.51
C MET A 448 -15.70 7.94 -5.19
N ARG A 449 -15.55 6.84 -4.46
CA ARG A 449 -16.25 6.59 -3.19
C ARG A 449 -15.29 6.06 -2.13
N PHE A 450 -15.63 6.30 -0.88
CA PHE A 450 -14.89 5.81 0.30
C PHE A 450 -15.84 5.71 1.49
N GLU A 451 -15.43 5.03 2.57
CA GLU A 451 -16.22 4.97 3.79
C GLU A 451 -15.73 6.02 4.80
N THR A 452 -16.67 6.74 5.39
CA THR A 452 -16.44 7.61 6.54
C THR A 452 -16.87 6.86 7.79
N VAL A 453 -15.97 6.69 8.76
CA VAL A 453 -16.21 5.90 9.97
C VAL A 453 -15.97 6.77 11.20
N GLN A 454 -16.96 6.84 12.10
CA GLN A 454 -16.84 7.58 13.34
C GLN A 454 -17.08 6.66 14.53
N PHE A 455 -16.13 6.66 15.46
CA PHE A 455 -16.24 5.97 16.74
C PHE A 455 -16.67 6.99 17.77
N ASN A 456 -17.86 6.80 18.34
CA ASN A 456 -18.43 7.61 19.40
C ASN A 456 -18.28 6.85 20.73
N ILE A 457 -17.05 6.82 21.25
CA ILE A 457 -16.68 6.05 22.44
C ILE A 457 -17.45 6.54 23.67
N ALA A 458 -17.69 7.85 23.79
CA ALA A 458 -18.45 8.42 24.91
C ALA A 458 -19.90 7.94 24.94
N GLU A 459 -20.47 7.67 23.77
CA GLU A 459 -21.86 7.27 23.58
C GLU A 459 -22.00 5.77 23.31
N CYS A 460 -20.89 5.04 23.39
CA CYS A 460 -20.84 3.59 23.24
C CYS A 460 -21.43 3.07 21.91
N TYR A 461 -21.14 3.75 20.81
CA TYR A 461 -21.41 3.25 19.47
C TYR A 461 -20.32 3.66 18.49
N TRP A 462 -20.34 3.03 17.33
CA TRP A 462 -19.63 3.51 16.16
C TRP A 462 -20.57 3.46 14.96
N ARG A 463 -20.28 4.25 13.94
CA ARG A 463 -21.08 4.34 12.73
C ARG A 463 -20.20 4.47 11.52
N TYR A 464 -20.71 4.00 10.39
CA TYR A 464 -20.08 4.28 9.10
C TYR A 464 -21.12 4.74 8.09
N ALA A 465 -20.65 5.47 7.10
CA ALA A 465 -21.43 5.81 5.93
C ALA A 465 -20.56 5.94 4.68
N SER A 466 -21.13 5.53 3.55
CA SER A 466 -20.49 5.62 2.26
C SER A 466 -20.55 7.04 1.72
N THR A 467 -19.42 7.57 1.27
CA THR A 467 -19.27 8.92 0.76
C THR A 467 -18.99 8.91 -0.73
N GLN A 468 -19.66 9.78 -1.48
CA GLN A 468 -19.41 10.05 -2.89
C GLN A 468 -18.56 11.31 -3.03
N ALA A 469 -17.37 11.16 -3.62
CA ALA A 469 -16.53 12.27 -4.04
C ALA A 469 -17.12 12.96 -5.29
N PRO A 470 -16.87 14.27 -5.45
CA PRO A 470 -17.42 15.02 -6.57
C PRO A 470 -16.71 14.64 -7.86
N THR A 471 -17.49 14.41 -8.92
CA THR A 471 -16.97 14.01 -10.24
C THR A 471 -16.50 15.20 -11.08
N ASN A 472 -16.83 16.41 -10.65
CA ASN A 472 -16.41 17.67 -11.25
C ASN A 472 -16.29 18.77 -10.18
N LYS A 473 -15.90 19.99 -10.57
CA LYS A 473 -15.65 21.08 -9.61
C LYS A 473 -16.90 21.73 -9.04
N ASP A 474 -18.05 21.55 -9.68
CA ASP A 474 -19.32 22.16 -9.27
C ASP A 474 -20.11 21.28 -8.30
N GLN A 475 -19.70 20.03 -8.14
CA GLN A 475 -20.26 19.10 -7.16
C GLN A 475 -19.52 19.22 -5.82
N SER A 476 -20.28 19.10 -4.72
CA SER A 476 -19.72 18.92 -3.39
C SER A 476 -19.62 17.43 -3.05
N VAL A 477 -18.83 17.12 -2.03
CA VAL A 477 -18.90 15.82 -1.37
C VAL A 477 -20.32 15.60 -0.83
N GLN A 478 -20.81 14.35 -0.85
CA GLN A 478 -22.14 13.97 -0.37
C GLN A 478 -22.16 12.52 0.10
N TRP A 479 -23.20 12.14 0.86
CA TRP A 479 -23.45 10.75 1.19
C TRP A 479 -23.91 9.96 -0.04
N TYR A 480 -23.47 8.70 -0.14
CA TYR A 480 -23.89 7.78 -1.17
C TYR A 480 -24.98 6.87 -0.62
N HIS A 481 -26.19 6.91 -1.22
CA HIS A 481 -27.37 6.13 -0.82
C HIS A 481 -27.59 6.01 0.71
N PRO A 482 -27.65 7.13 1.46
CA PRO A 482 -27.81 7.08 2.92
C PRO A 482 -29.12 6.43 3.40
N GLU A 483 -30.09 6.24 2.50
CA GLU A 483 -31.33 5.53 2.74
C GLU A 483 -31.17 4.00 2.79
N GLU A 484 -30.05 3.46 2.29
CA GLU A 484 -29.79 2.02 2.22
C GLU A 484 -28.93 1.57 3.41
N GLU A 485 -29.36 0.53 4.13
CA GLU A 485 -28.59 -0.04 5.26
C GLU A 485 -27.20 -0.55 4.85
N GLN A 486 -27.00 -0.84 3.56
CA GLN A 486 -25.70 -1.19 3.00
C GLN A 486 -24.71 -0.01 3.04
N HIS A 487 -25.18 1.22 3.13
CA HIS A 487 -24.36 2.43 2.99
C HIS A 487 -24.38 3.33 4.22
N LEU A 488 -25.13 2.96 5.25
CA LEU A 488 -25.20 3.69 6.51
C LEU A 488 -25.64 2.74 7.63
N ARG A 489 -24.82 2.63 8.68
CA ARG A 489 -25.22 1.86 9.87
C ARG A 489 -24.56 2.36 11.14
N ILE A 490 -25.29 2.22 12.24
CA ILE A 490 -24.83 2.44 13.60
C ILE A 490 -24.73 1.09 14.31
N PHE A 491 -23.61 0.86 14.98
CA PHE A 491 -23.30 -0.37 15.70
C PHE A 491 -23.01 -0.06 17.17
N PRO A 492 -23.57 -0.82 18.12
CA PRO A 492 -23.24 -0.63 19.53
C PRO A 492 -21.81 -1.07 19.82
N LEU A 493 -21.11 -0.34 20.69
CA LEU A 493 -19.86 -0.78 21.30
C LEU A 493 -20.18 -1.48 22.62
N ARG A 494 -20.18 -2.81 22.59
CA ARG A 494 -20.45 -3.65 23.76
C ARG A 494 -19.34 -3.51 24.80
N ASN A 495 -19.68 -3.64 26.09
CA ASN A 495 -18.74 -3.45 27.20
C ASN A 495 -17.98 -2.10 27.14
N CYS A 496 -18.66 -1.09 26.62
CA CYS A 496 -18.16 0.27 26.61
C CYS A 496 -18.31 0.85 28.02
N THR A 497 -17.20 1.33 28.54
CA THR A 497 -17.10 2.03 29.82
C THR A 497 -16.75 3.47 29.49
N VAL A 498 -17.73 4.35 29.67
CA VAL A 498 -17.54 5.79 29.52
C VAL A 498 -16.65 6.25 30.67
N ASP A 499 -15.49 6.82 30.35
CA ASP A 499 -14.66 7.45 31.37
C ASP A 499 -15.43 8.67 31.91
N PRO A 500 -15.74 8.74 33.22
CA PRO A 500 -16.45 9.88 33.79
C PRO A 500 -15.68 11.21 33.62
N ASN A 501 -14.37 11.15 33.33
CA ASN A 501 -13.52 12.32 33.04
C ASN A 501 -13.39 12.61 31.54
N TYR A 502 -14.21 11.99 30.69
CA TYR A 502 -14.23 12.24 29.26
C TYR A 502 -14.46 13.73 28.97
N THR A 503 -13.55 14.36 28.22
CA THR A 503 -13.73 15.70 27.68
C THR A 503 -13.94 15.64 26.17
N CYS A 504 -15.05 16.21 25.68
CA CYS A 504 -15.26 16.42 24.26
C CYS A 504 -14.23 17.43 23.73
N GLY A 505 -13.27 16.98 22.93
CA GLY A 505 -12.38 17.88 22.21
C GLY A 505 -11.34 17.11 21.40
N PRO A 506 -10.94 17.61 20.21
CA PRO A 506 -9.78 17.07 19.51
C PRO A 506 -8.56 17.24 20.42
N PRO A 507 -7.62 16.29 20.46
CA PRO A 507 -6.35 16.53 21.13
C PRO A 507 -5.71 17.76 20.47
N GLU A 508 -5.04 18.58 21.27
CA GLU A 508 -3.89 19.29 20.73
C GLU A 508 -2.94 18.20 20.24
N MET A 509 -2.82 18.02 18.92
CA MET A 509 -1.67 17.33 18.36
C MET A 509 -0.46 18.14 18.80
N LYS A 510 0.16 17.73 19.90
CA LYS A 510 1.48 18.21 20.24
C LYS A 510 2.35 17.80 19.07
N THR A 511 2.72 18.77 18.25
CA THR A 511 3.85 18.62 17.36
C THR A 511 5.04 18.45 18.27
N GLU A 512 5.34 17.21 18.65
CA GLU A 512 6.64 16.89 19.19
C GLU A 512 7.62 17.43 18.16
N LYS A 513 8.39 18.45 18.56
CA LYS A 513 9.53 18.87 17.77
C LYS A 513 10.33 17.59 17.59
N PRO A 514 10.62 17.16 16.35
CA PRO A 514 11.46 15.99 16.16
C PRO A 514 12.70 16.22 17.00
N GLU A 515 12.99 15.30 17.92
CA GLU A 515 14.26 15.33 18.65
C GLU A 515 15.33 15.57 17.60
N GLU A 516 16.09 16.65 17.75
CA GLU A 516 17.19 16.95 16.83
C GLU A 516 18.00 15.68 16.72
N CYS A 517 18.07 15.10 15.51
CA CYS A 517 18.93 13.95 15.27
C CYS A 517 20.33 14.41 15.58
N GLN A 518 20.80 14.17 16.81
CA GLN A 518 22.20 14.34 17.14
C GLN A 518 22.91 13.32 16.28
N SER A 519 23.44 13.80 15.16
CA SER A 519 24.20 12.97 14.26
C SER A 519 25.31 12.35 15.11
N LEU A 520 25.29 11.03 15.27
CA LEU A 520 26.45 10.26 15.71
C LEU A 520 27.52 10.30 14.60
N VAL A 521 27.87 11.50 14.15
CA VAL A 521 29.11 11.78 13.44
C VAL A 521 30.12 11.96 14.58
N GLY A 522 30.56 10.84 15.14
CA GLY A 522 31.83 10.85 15.85
C GLY A 522 32.87 11.34 14.84
N GLU A 523 33.58 12.42 15.17
CA GLU A 523 34.75 12.87 14.41
C GLU A 523 35.77 11.73 14.33
N ILE A 524 35.68 10.90 13.30
CA ILE A 524 36.81 10.09 12.86
C ILE A 524 37.67 11.01 12.01
N SER A 525 38.54 11.78 12.68
CA SER A 525 39.70 12.42 12.06
C SER A 525 40.74 11.36 11.70
N GLY A 526 40.39 10.48 10.75
CA GLY A 526 41.30 9.53 10.14
C GLY A 526 41.42 9.86 8.65
N SER A 527 42.62 10.18 8.18
CA SER A 527 42.91 10.46 6.78
C SER A 527 42.53 9.27 5.88
N VAL A 528 41.39 9.38 5.20
CA VAL A 528 41.02 8.43 4.15
C VAL A 528 41.74 8.82 2.87
N THR A 529 42.84 8.14 2.58
CA THR A 529 43.45 8.13 1.25
C THR A 529 42.49 7.49 0.25
N ASN A 530 42.18 8.23 -0.82
CA ASN A 530 41.45 7.77 -2.00
C ASN A 530 41.93 6.37 -2.47
N ARG A 531 41.09 5.35 -2.29
CA ARG A 531 41.13 4.13 -3.12
C ARG A 531 39.89 4.13 -4.01
N ALA A 532 40.13 4.45 -5.27
CA ALA A 532 39.17 4.25 -6.34
C ALA A 532 38.87 2.76 -6.49
N TYR A 533 37.59 2.40 -6.53
CA TYR A 533 37.14 1.11 -7.02
C TYR A 533 37.20 1.12 -8.56
N PRO A 534 37.84 0.13 -9.22
CA PRO A 534 37.69 -0.09 -10.65
C PRO A 534 36.45 -0.97 -10.93
N TRP A 535 36.00 -0.99 -12.20
CA TRP A 535 34.86 -1.75 -12.78
C TRP A 535 33.47 -1.13 -12.52
N LEU A 536 32.60 -0.78 -13.48
CA LEU A 536 32.45 -1.01 -14.92
C LEU A 536 32.27 0.32 -15.69
N LEU A 537 33.03 0.54 -16.75
CA LEU A 537 32.68 1.45 -17.84
C LEU A 537 32.27 0.57 -19.04
N LEU A 538 30.98 0.54 -19.36
CA LEU A 538 30.47 0.05 -20.64
C LEU A 538 30.76 1.11 -21.71
N PRO A 539 31.35 0.77 -22.88
CA PRO A 539 31.54 1.73 -23.95
C PRO A 539 30.25 1.85 -24.77
N LEU A 540 29.55 2.97 -24.61
CA LEU A 540 28.56 3.46 -25.57
C LEU A 540 29.31 4.26 -26.64
N LEU A 541 29.65 3.65 -27.78
CA LEU A 541 30.08 4.36 -28.98
C LEU A 541 29.64 3.61 -30.24
N GLY A 542 28.98 4.34 -31.14
CA GLY A 542 28.64 3.86 -32.47
C GLY A 542 27.77 4.81 -33.31
N PHE A 543 28.03 6.12 -33.30
CA PHE A 543 27.50 7.01 -34.34
C PHE A 543 28.35 6.84 -35.61
N LEU A 544 27.75 6.30 -36.66
CA LEU A 544 28.31 6.24 -38.01
C LEU A 544 28.32 7.65 -38.62
N ALA A 545 29.52 8.17 -38.87
CA ALA A 545 29.74 9.30 -39.77
C ALA A 545 29.87 8.78 -41.21
N VAL A 546 29.03 9.30 -42.10
CA VAL A 546 29.10 9.08 -43.55
C VAL A 546 30.13 10.06 -44.14
N PRO A 547 31.08 9.63 -44.98
CA PRO A 547 31.99 10.54 -45.66
C PRO A 547 31.34 11.13 -46.93
N PRO A 548 31.77 12.32 -47.38
CA PRO A 548 31.16 13.00 -48.52
C PRO A 548 31.63 12.42 -49.85
N LEU A 549 30.74 12.45 -50.84
CA LEU A 549 31.03 12.48 -52.27
C LEU A 549 30.46 13.79 -52.84
#